data_AF-A0A944T023-F1
#
_entry.id   AF-A0A944T023-F1
#
_cell.length_a   1.000
_cell.length_b   1.000
_cell.length_c   1.000
_cell.angle_alpha   90.00
_cell.angle_beta   90.00
_cell.angle_gamma   90.00
#
_symmetry.space_group_name_H-M   'P 1'
#
loop_
_entity.id
_entity.type
_entity.pdbx_description
1 polymer ?
#
loop_
_entity_poly.entity_id
_entity_poly.type
_entity_poly.pdbx_seq_one_letter_code
_entity_poly.pdbx_strand_id
1 'polypeptide(L)'
;MTKKIFFITIFVLAFAFIYPEVTHSATCPELIPGEVVKAHSGSAVYFVTEDLETKYYANDEVFFTWHESWDIVRAIDGACLDLYPLASPAGMTYRPGSRLIKRLESPSIYVVSADGVRSKVESPSILNELYGSSWGVLVRDVPSYNWPNYKKGSALTEVSPHEGQLIKTPDRSTVYYVGSEGISKLSGSLNLWSQDVRTVSDTTFSLVSEVGEIITKADIVSELLFSVVDTSQVPDKVDVIEHIPEEVPDSPEAVVDPVVDPVSTYTISTLEQQTIDELNAYRKANGLGVVVHDNLLYEIAKGHSQYMFDTDDFAHTGFDDRFDQAYNEGSRTYCVENLAWNYPNAYDTIWIGWQNSPAHNEGMLKPNITDVGMSWVGAYVTMFACE
;
A
#
# COMPACT_ATOMS: atom_id res chain seq x y z
N MET A 1 45.16 -71.27 9.07
CA MET A 1 45.76 -70.43 10.14
C MET A 1 45.89 -69.00 9.62
N THR A 2 45.10 -68.11 10.22
CA THR A 2 45.26 -66.65 10.33
C THR A 2 45.59 -65.82 9.06
N LYS A 3 44.53 -65.34 8.39
CA LYS A 3 44.57 -64.14 7.53
C LYS A 3 44.69 -62.90 8.43
N LYS A 4 45.74 -62.09 8.24
CA LYS A 4 45.90 -60.79 8.90
C LYS A 4 45.08 -59.74 8.13
N ILE A 5 44.12 -59.12 8.81
CA ILE A 5 43.35 -57.98 8.30
C ILE A 5 44.07 -56.72 8.78
N PHE A 6 44.54 -55.88 7.86
CA PHE A 6 45.09 -54.56 8.14
C PHE A 6 43.93 -53.56 8.18
N PHE A 7 43.68 -52.95 9.33
CA PHE A 7 42.82 -51.77 9.44
C PHE A 7 43.66 -50.53 9.14
N ILE A 8 43.36 -49.84 8.05
CA ILE A 8 43.90 -48.51 7.74
C ILE A 8 42.88 -47.50 8.28
N THR A 9 43.22 -46.85 9.39
CA THR A 9 42.44 -45.75 9.95
C THR A 9 42.76 -44.48 9.17
N ILE A 10 41.83 -44.01 8.35
CA ILE A 10 41.92 -42.72 7.66
C ILE A 10 41.54 -41.63 8.68
N PHE A 11 42.51 -40.79 9.05
CA PHE A 11 42.28 -39.57 9.83
C PHE A 11 41.78 -38.48 8.87
N VAL A 12 40.49 -38.15 8.93
CA VAL A 12 39.94 -36.99 8.21
C VAL A 12 40.20 -35.75 9.08
N LEU A 13 41.20 -34.96 8.69
CA LEU A 13 41.43 -33.62 9.23
C LEU A 13 40.36 -32.69 8.68
N ALA A 14 39.34 -32.39 9.48
CA ALA A 14 38.37 -31.33 9.20
C ALA A 14 39.08 -29.97 9.34
N PHE A 15 39.36 -29.32 8.21
CA PHE A 15 39.75 -27.91 8.19
C PHE A 15 38.48 -27.08 8.44
N ALA A 16 38.33 -26.54 9.64
CA ALA A 16 37.35 -25.50 9.92
C ALA A 16 37.80 -24.22 9.20
N PHE A 17 37.13 -23.87 8.10
CA PHE A 17 37.24 -22.54 7.52
C PHE A 17 36.58 -21.56 8.47
N ILE A 18 37.39 -20.81 9.23
CA ILE A 18 36.93 -19.65 9.97
C ILE A 18 36.78 -18.55 8.92
N TYR A 19 35.55 -18.36 8.42
CA TYR A 19 35.23 -17.16 7.67
C TYR A 19 35.22 -15.99 8.66
N PRO A 20 35.90 -14.87 8.39
CA PRO A 20 35.67 -13.67 9.17
C PRO A 20 34.22 -13.27 8.95
N GLU A 21 33.42 -13.31 10.01
CA GLU A 21 32.10 -12.69 10.00
C GLU A 21 32.31 -11.19 9.79
N VAL A 22 31.86 -10.70 8.64
CA VAL A 22 31.81 -9.27 8.37
C VAL A 22 30.60 -8.76 9.15
N THR A 23 30.83 -8.29 10.36
CA THR A 23 29.83 -7.60 11.17
C THR A 23 29.46 -6.31 10.44
N HIS A 24 28.31 -6.28 9.76
CA HIS A 24 27.77 -5.04 9.20
C HIS A 24 27.10 -4.29 10.34
N SER A 25 27.86 -3.41 11.01
CA SER A 25 27.25 -2.35 11.81
C SER A 25 26.47 -1.46 10.83
N ALA A 26 25.15 -1.68 10.77
CA ALA A 26 24.27 -0.82 9.99
C ALA A 26 24.41 0.60 10.54
N THR A 27 24.99 1.50 9.76
CA THR A 27 25.07 2.91 10.13
C THR A 27 23.68 3.52 9.89
N CYS A 28 22.91 3.71 10.95
CA CYS A 28 21.56 4.25 10.84
C CYS A 28 21.58 5.73 10.47
N PRO A 29 20.89 6.13 9.39
CA PRO A 29 20.79 7.53 9.05
C PRO A 29 19.85 8.24 10.04
N GLU A 30 20.20 9.47 10.44
CA GLU A 30 19.31 10.34 11.22
C GLU A 30 18.06 10.64 10.38
N LEU A 31 16.88 10.29 10.90
CA LEU A 31 15.59 10.68 10.33
C LEU A 31 15.16 12.03 10.90
N ILE A 32 14.47 12.83 10.08
CA ILE A 32 13.86 14.10 10.52
C ILE A 32 12.34 14.06 10.37
N PRO A 33 11.59 14.87 11.14
CA PRO A 33 10.13 14.96 11.00
C PRO A 33 9.71 15.24 9.55
N GLY A 34 8.67 14.54 9.12
CA GLY A 34 8.15 14.65 7.76
C GLY A 34 8.73 13.67 6.76
N GLU A 35 9.85 13.01 7.08
CA GLU A 35 10.38 11.96 6.21
C GLU A 35 9.41 10.78 6.14
N VAL A 36 9.38 10.15 4.96
CA VAL A 36 8.69 8.89 4.75
C VAL A 36 9.73 7.83 4.47
N VAL A 37 9.70 6.75 5.24
CA VAL A 37 10.74 5.71 5.20
C VAL A 37 10.14 4.32 5.06
N LYS A 38 10.96 3.39 4.55
CA LYS A 38 10.68 1.95 4.57
C LYS A 38 11.95 1.17 4.87
N ALA A 39 11.81 -0.03 5.42
CA ALA A 39 12.93 -0.98 5.48
C ALA A 39 13.27 -1.48 4.06
N HIS A 40 14.55 -1.72 3.76
CA HIS A 40 14.97 -2.29 2.47
C HIS A 40 14.24 -3.59 2.12
N SER A 41 14.10 -4.49 3.10
CA SER A 41 13.41 -5.78 2.97
C SER A 41 11.93 -5.75 3.34
N GLY A 42 11.39 -4.58 3.72
CA GLY A 42 10.01 -4.42 4.17
C GLY A 42 9.11 -3.76 3.13
N SER A 43 7.82 -4.09 3.17
CA SER A 43 6.78 -3.43 2.35
C SER A 43 6.06 -2.30 3.09
N ALA A 44 6.12 -2.28 4.42
CA ALA A 44 5.49 -1.22 5.22
C ALA A 44 6.22 0.12 5.06
N VAL A 45 5.43 1.19 4.91
CA VAL A 45 5.90 2.57 4.75
C VAL A 45 5.47 3.37 5.97
N TYR A 46 6.39 4.17 6.50
CA TYR A 46 6.24 4.90 7.75
C TYR A 46 6.47 6.40 7.54
N PHE A 47 5.59 7.21 8.10
CA PHE A 47 5.77 8.64 8.26
C PHE A 47 6.46 8.93 9.60
N VAL A 48 7.49 9.77 9.61
CA VAL A 48 8.19 10.23 10.82
C VAL A 48 7.49 11.47 11.37
N THR A 49 6.98 11.40 12.59
CA THR A 49 6.26 12.49 13.27
C THR A 49 7.22 13.56 13.81
N GLU A 50 6.67 14.67 14.35
CA GLU A 50 7.47 15.69 15.05
C GLU A 50 8.21 15.12 16.26
N ASP A 51 7.59 14.17 16.95
CA ASP A 51 8.13 13.52 18.15
C ASP A 51 9.15 12.41 17.82
N LEU A 52 9.57 12.27 16.56
CA LEU A 52 10.43 11.19 16.05
C LEU A 52 9.84 9.79 16.30
N GLU A 53 8.52 9.69 16.35
CA GLU A 53 7.79 8.43 16.28
C GLU A 53 7.47 8.08 14.83
N THR A 54 7.12 6.83 14.56
CA THR A 54 6.70 6.37 13.24
C THR A 54 5.22 6.03 13.19
N LYS A 55 4.57 6.44 12.10
CA LYS A 55 3.19 6.04 11.77
C LYS A 55 3.14 5.29 10.46
N TYR A 56 2.55 4.09 10.46
CA TYR A 56 2.46 3.26 9.26
C TYR A 56 1.29 3.68 8.36
N TYR A 57 1.47 3.59 7.05
CA TYR A 57 0.38 3.64 6.08
C TYR A 57 -0.27 2.26 5.97
N ALA A 58 -1.57 2.17 6.27
CA ALA A 58 -2.27 0.88 6.29
C ALA A 58 -2.39 0.23 4.90
N ASN A 59 -2.39 1.05 3.86
CA ASN A 59 -2.31 0.68 2.46
C ASN A 59 -1.82 1.91 1.65
N ASP A 60 -1.61 1.68 0.36
CA ASP A 60 -1.28 2.68 -0.64
C ASP A 60 -2.32 3.79 -0.79
N GLU A 61 -3.62 3.48 -0.75
CA GLU A 61 -4.63 4.53 -0.90
C GLU A 61 -4.53 5.54 0.25
N VAL A 62 -4.33 5.09 1.49
CA VAL A 62 -4.05 6.00 2.61
C VAL A 62 -2.83 6.85 2.28
N PHE A 63 -1.72 6.27 1.82
CA PHE A 63 -0.52 7.01 1.43
C PHE A 63 -0.81 8.07 0.36
N PHE A 64 -1.50 7.72 -0.73
CA PHE A 64 -1.82 8.62 -1.84
C PHE A 64 -2.89 9.67 -1.53
N THR A 65 -3.61 9.54 -0.41
CA THR A 65 -4.40 10.68 0.09
C THR A 65 -3.52 11.79 0.66
N TRP A 66 -2.31 11.48 1.11
CA TRP A 66 -1.35 12.44 1.66
C TRP A 66 -0.27 12.87 0.66
N HIS A 67 0.19 11.92 -0.16
CA HIS A 67 1.39 12.07 -1.00
C HIS A 67 1.10 11.83 -2.48
N GLU A 68 1.99 12.29 -3.35
CA GLU A 68 1.76 12.25 -4.80
C GLU A 68 2.49 11.12 -5.52
N SER A 69 3.58 10.64 -4.92
CA SER A 69 4.48 9.67 -5.53
C SER A 69 5.22 8.93 -4.42
N TRP A 70 5.60 7.68 -4.72
CA TRP A 70 6.51 6.91 -3.89
C TRP A 70 7.94 7.46 -3.87
N ASP A 71 8.28 8.42 -4.73
CA ASP A 71 9.62 9.04 -4.80
C ASP A 71 10.07 9.69 -3.49
N ILE A 72 9.13 10.04 -2.63
CA ILE A 72 9.43 10.60 -1.30
C ILE A 72 9.89 9.54 -0.30
N VAL A 73 9.70 8.25 -0.60
CA VAL A 73 9.97 7.16 0.33
C VAL A 73 11.44 6.78 0.29
N ARG A 74 12.13 7.01 1.41
CA ARG A 74 13.53 6.67 1.59
C ARG A 74 13.66 5.25 2.14
N ALA A 75 14.41 4.38 1.45
CA ALA A 75 14.77 3.07 2.00
C ALA A 75 15.89 3.22 3.05
N ILE A 76 15.71 2.58 4.21
CA ILE A 76 16.68 2.52 5.31
C ILE A 76 16.85 1.07 5.77
N ASP A 77 17.94 0.77 6.48
CA ASP A 77 18.09 -0.53 7.12
C ASP A 77 16.92 -0.75 8.10
N GLY A 78 16.31 -1.93 8.08
CA GLY A 78 15.14 -2.23 8.90
C GLY A 78 15.43 -2.13 10.40
N ALA A 79 16.65 -2.49 10.83
CA ALA A 79 17.06 -2.39 12.23
C ALA A 79 17.07 -0.93 12.73
N CYS A 80 17.18 0.04 11.83
CA CYS A 80 17.14 1.46 12.19
C CYS A 80 15.75 1.94 12.59
N LEU A 81 14.67 1.24 12.21
CA LEU A 81 13.32 1.58 12.66
C LEU A 81 13.12 1.36 14.16
N ASP A 82 13.93 0.50 14.79
CA ASP A 82 13.86 0.26 16.24
C ASP A 82 14.25 1.51 17.06
N LEU A 83 14.95 2.47 16.44
CA LEU A 83 15.27 3.77 17.03
C LEU A 83 14.08 4.75 16.99
N TYR A 84 13.04 4.46 16.22
CA TYR A 84 11.89 5.35 15.99
C TYR A 84 10.58 4.64 16.35
N PRO A 85 10.16 4.71 17.63
CA PRO A 85 9.04 3.91 18.13
C PRO A 85 7.73 4.21 17.39
N LEU A 86 6.82 3.24 17.37
CA LEU A 86 5.49 3.46 16.79
C LEU A 86 4.68 4.47 17.62
N ALA A 87 4.09 5.45 16.95
CA ALA A 87 3.19 6.39 17.58
C ALA A 87 1.92 5.71 18.11
N SER A 88 1.17 6.39 18.97
CA SER A 88 -0.15 5.92 19.44
C SER A 88 -1.26 6.93 19.12
N PRO A 89 -2.16 6.63 18.17
CA PRO A 89 -2.23 5.43 17.34
C PRO A 89 -1.15 5.38 16.23
N ALA A 90 -0.72 4.17 15.90
CA ALA A 90 0.37 3.95 14.96
C ALA A 90 -0.03 4.07 13.49
N GLY A 91 -1.32 3.95 13.14
CA GLY A 91 -1.74 4.03 11.75
C GLY A 91 -2.02 5.46 11.29
N MET A 92 -1.55 5.79 10.10
CA MET A 92 -2.04 6.94 9.34
C MET A 92 -3.50 6.71 8.94
N THR A 93 -4.31 7.75 9.06
CA THR A 93 -5.71 7.75 8.58
C THR A 93 -5.75 8.26 7.15
N TYR A 94 -6.85 8.02 6.42
CA TYR A 94 -7.10 8.79 5.19
C TYR A 94 -6.99 10.29 5.48
N ARG A 95 -6.43 11.05 4.54
CA ARG A 95 -6.34 12.51 4.67
C ARG A 95 -7.73 13.09 4.95
N PRO A 96 -7.88 13.98 5.94
CA PRO A 96 -9.13 14.65 6.23
C PRO A 96 -9.81 15.19 4.96
N GLY A 97 -11.14 14.99 4.84
CA GLY A 97 -11.95 15.42 3.70
C GLY A 97 -11.76 14.67 2.36
N SER A 98 -10.80 13.75 2.25
CA SER A 98 -10.52 13.03 0.98
C SER A 98 -11.44 11.83 0.72
N ARG A 99 -11.73 11.04 1.76
CA ARG A 99 -12.53 9.81 1.71
C ARG A 99 -13.57 9.79 2.83
N LEU A 100 -14.64 9.05 2.59
CA LEU A 100 -15.60 8.65 3.62
C LEU A 100 -15.21 7.25 4.09
N ILE A 101 -15.45 6.92 5.34
CA ILE A 101 -15.12 5.59 5.87
C ILE A 101 -16.33 4.90 6.47
N LYS A 102 -16.30 3.57 6.45
CA LYS A 102 -17.21 2.71 7.22
C LYS A 102 -16.45 1.49 7.74
N ARG A 103 -17.05 0.79 8.70
CA ARG A 103 -16.62 -0.56 9.04
C ARG A 103 -17.24 -1.54 8.04
N LEU A 104 -16.54 -2.64 7.74
CA LEU A 104 -17.03 -3.66 6.81
C LEU A 104 -18.44 -4.12 7.23
N GLU A 105 -18.64 -4.32 8.52
CA GLU A 105 -19.82 -4.91 9.13
C GLU A 105 -20.91 -3.88 9.48
N SER A 106 -20.75 -2.60 9.14
CA SER A 106 -21.68 -1.53 9.54
C SER A 106 -22.10 -0.65 8.37
N PRO A 107 -23.39 -0.33 8.21
CA PRO A 107 -23.83 0.63 7.18
C PRO A 107 -23.54 2.09 7.55
N SER A 108 -23.02 2.37 8.74
CA SER A 108 -22.75 3.74 9.19
C SER A 108 -21.58 4.35 8.43
N ILE A 109 -21.78 5.53 7.87
CA ILE A 109 -20.77 6.31 7.16
C ILE A 109 -20.21 7.39 8.08
N TYR A 110 -18.92 7.62 7.98
CA TYR A 110 -18.19 8.60 8.77
C TYR A 110 -17.41 9.51 7.83
N VAL A 111 -17.40 10.80 8.15
CA VAL A 111 -16.39 11.72 7.62
C VAL A 111 -15.11 11.61 8.45
N VAL A 112 -13.98 11.92 7.84
CA VAL A 112 -12.68 12.06 8.53
C VAL A 112 -12.32 13.54 8.53
N SER A 113 -12.21 14.14 9.71
CA SER A 113 -11.71 15.51 9.92
C SER A 113 -10.27 15.49 10.45
N ALA A 114 -9.70 16.66 10.77
CA ALA A 114 -8.35 16.78 11.29
C ALA A 114 -8.07 15.84 12.48
N ASP A 115 -6.80 15.52 12.70
CA ASP A 115 -6.33 14.54 13.69
C ASP A 115 -6.87 13.11 13.53
N GLY A 116 -7.41 12.77 12.35
CA GLY A 116 -7.98 11.46 12.07
C GLY A 116 -9.30 11.22 12.81
N VAL A 117 -10.04 12.27 13.15
CA VAL A 117 -11.32 12.18 13.86
C VAL A 117 -12.40 11.66 12.90
N ARG A 118 -13.02 10.53 13.26
CA ARG A 118 -14.18 9.97 12.56
C ARG A 118 -15.49 10.43 13.20
N SER A 119 -16.32 11.07 12.39
CA SER A 119 -17.60 11.61 12.85
C SER A 119 -18.73 10.97 12.08
N LYS A 120 -19.62 10.26 12.80
CA LYS A 120 -20.74 9.53 12.18
C LYS A 120 -21.69 10.51 11.52
N VAL A 121 -22.10 10.23 10.29
CA VAL A 121 -23.10 11.06 9.60
C VAL A 121 -24.48 10.48 9.86
N GLU A 122 -25.39 11.29 10.41
CA GLU A 122 -26.73 10.83 10.81
C GLU A 122 -27.72 10.72 9.63
N SER A 123 -27.46 11.42 8.52
CA SER A 123 -28.31 11.38 7.33
C SER A 123 -27.52 11.41 6.02
N PRO A 124 -27.84 10.56 5.02
CA PRO A 124 -27.28 10.64 3.68
C PRO A 124 -27.49 11.99 2.97
N SER A 125 -28.51 12.78 3.37
CA SER A 125 -28.71 14.12 2.82
C SER A 125 -27.55 15.06 3.13
N ILE A 126 -26.88 14.88 4.28
CA ILE A 126 -25.68 15.65 4.64
C ILE A 126 -24.55 15.34 3.67
N LEU A 127 -24.36 14.07 3.32
CA LEU A 127 -23.33 13.65 2.35
C LEU A 127 -23.63 14.17 0.95
N ASN A 128 -24.90 14.19 0.53
CA ASN A 128 -25.26 14.77 -0.78
C ASN A 128 -24.89 16.26 -0.88
N GLU A 129 -25.12 17.03 0.19
CA GLU A 129 -24.80 18.46 0.22
C GLU A 129 -23.29 18.73 0.30
N LEU A 130 -22.54 17.90 1.03
CA LEU A 130 -21.10 18.11 1.25
C LEU A 130 -20.19 17.44 0.21
N TYR A 131 -20.63 16.33 -0.37
CA TYR A 131 -19.80 15.48 -1.24
C TYR A 131 -20.44 15.21 -2.61
N GLY A 132 -21.67 15.68 -2.85
CA GLY A 132 -22.42 15.46 -4.09
C GLY A 132 -23.14 14.12 -4.13
N SER A 133 -24.01 13.93 -5.12
CA SER A 133 -24.88 12.74 -5.24
C SER A 133 -24.14 11.41 -5.44
N SER A 134 -22.88 11.46 -5.87
CA SER A 134 -22.02 10.30 -6.07
C SER A 134 -21.11 10.01 -4.87
N TRP A 135 -21.35 10.58 -3.69
CA TRP A 135 -20.52 10.39 -2.49
C TRP A 135 -20.20 8.93 -2.14
N GLY A 136 -21.04 7.98 -2.55
CA GLY A 136 -20.81 6.54 -2.37
C GLY A 136 -19.49 6.04 -2.95
N VAL A 137 -18.98 6.67 -4.02
CA VAL A 137 -17.67 6.29 -4.63
C VAL A 137 -16.48 6.66 -3.74
N LEU A 138 -16.68 7.51 -2.74
CA LEU A 138 -15.66 7.96 -1.80
C LEU A 138 -15.58 7.09 -0.54
N VAL A 139 -16.53 6.16 -0.37
CA VAL A 139 -16.60 5.30 0.82
C VAL A 139 -15.53 4.23 0.73
N ARG A 140 -14.77 4.07 1.81
CA ARG A 140 -13.80 2.99 2.00
C ARG A 140 -14.14 2.16 3.23
N ASP A 141 -14.02 0.86 3.06
CA ASP A 141 -14.11 -0.08 4.16
C ASP A 141 -12.80 -0.05 4.97
N VAL A 142 -12.92 0.20 6.26
CA VAL A 142 -11.80 0.17 7.20
C VAL A 142 -11.92 -1.10 8.05
N PRO A 143 -10.98 -2.05 7.94
CA PRO A 143 -10.96 -3.25 8.76
C PRO A 143 -10.94 -2.94 10.25
N SER A 144 -11.57 -3.82 11.05
CA SER A 144 -11.71 -3.63 12.49
C SER A 144 -10.38 -3.44 13.24
N TYR A 145 -9.27 -4.00 12.73
CA TYR A 145 -7.93 -3.82 13.30
C TYR A 145 -7.30 -2.45 12.99
N ASN A 146 -7.72 -1.77 11.91
CA ASN A 146 -7.30 -0.41 11.58
C ASN A 146 -8.27 0.66 12.13
N TRP A 147 -9.46 0.27 12.58
CA TRP A 147 -10.45 1.17 13.15
C TRP A 147 -9.95 1.98 14.36
N PRO A 148 -9.15 1.43 15.30
CA PRO A 148 -8.62 2.21 16.43
C PRO A 148 -7.75 3.40 16.04
N ASN A 149 -7.20 3.44 14.82
CA ASN A 149 -6.40 4.58 14.33
C ASN A 149 -7.23 5.86 14.12
N TYR A 150 -8.56 5.73 14.00
CA TYR A 150 -9.46 6.87 13.84
C TYR A 150 -10.09 7.25 15.18
N LYS A 151 -9.85 8.48 15.64
CA LYS A 151 -10.38 9.00 16.91
C LYS A 151 -11.90 9.18 16.80
N LYS A 152 -12.67 8.81 17.83
CA LYS A 152 -14.13 8.99 17.80
C LYS A 152 -14.48 10.46 17.97
N GLY A 153 -15.16 11.04 16.98
CA GLY A 153 -15.73 12.39 17.04
C GLY A 153 -17.21 12.42 17.38
N SER A 154 -17.76 13.63 17.46
CA SER A 154 -19.20 13.89 17.54
C SER A 154 -19.90 13.54 16.23
N ALA A 155 -21.19 13.22 16.27
CA ALA A 155 -21.94 12.94 15.05
C ALA A 155 -22.21 14.24 14.26
N LEU A 156 -22.17 14.15 12.92
CA LEU A 156 -22.67 15.20 12.02
C LEU A 156 -24.19 15.03 11.90
N THR A 157 -24.92 15.95 12.52
CA THR A 157 -26.38 16.00 12.52
C THR A 157 -26.95 17.03 11.54
N GLU A 158 -26.11 17.96 11.08
CA GLU A 158 -26.48 19.07 10.21
C GLU A 158 -25.46 19.23 9.08
N VAL A 159 -25.87 19.93 8.01
CA VAL A 159 -24.98 20.24 6.89
C VAL A 159 -24.04 21.36 7.33
N SER A 160 -22.74 21.08 7.39
CA SER A 160 -21.68 22.07 7.51
C SER A 160 -20.41 21.50 6.89
N PRO A 161 -19.68 22.28 6.08
CA PRO A 161 -18.32 21.90 5.71
C PRO A 161 -17.50 21.60 6.98
N HIS A 162 -16.68 20.56 6.92
CA HIS A 162 -15.86 20.13 8.04
C HIS A 162 -14.37 20.22 7.69
N GLU A 163 -13.53 20.27 8.73
CA GLU A 163 -12.08 20.38 8.59
C GLU A 163 -11.52 19.30 7.64
N GLY A 164 -10.54 19.71 6.83
CA GLY A 164 -9.89 18.88 5.83
C GLY A 164 -10.51 18.94 4.43
N GLN A 165 -11.75 19.40 4.29
CA GLN A 165 -12.41 19.42 3.00
C GLN A 165 -11.79 20.45 2.04
N LEU A 166 -11.77 20.08 0.76
CA LEU A 166 -11.49 20.99 -0.35
C LEU A 166 -12.81 21.31 -1.02
N ILE A 167 -13.25 22.56 -0.95
CA ILE A 167 -14.56 22.98 -1.45
C ILE A 167 -14.46 24.10 -2.48
N LYS A 168 -15.43 24.15 -3.38
CA LYS A 168 -15.72 25.31 -4.24
C LYS A 168 -17.22 25.46 -4.40
N THR A 169 -17.65 26.61 -4.90
CA THR A 169 -19.04 26.79 -5.35
C THR A 169 -19.14 26.57 -6.87
N PRO A 170 -20.34 26.32 -7.44
CA PRO A 170 -20.50 26.13 -8.89
C PRO A 170 -19.96 27.28 -9.72
N ASP A 171 -20.08 28.51 -9.21
CA ASP A 171 -19.72 29.74 -9.93
C ASP A 171 -18.26 30.18 -9.70
N ARG A 172 -17.57 29.60 -8.70
CA ARG A 172 -16.18 29.93 -8.38
C ARG A 172 -15.24 28.85 -8.92
N SER A 173 -14.26 29.26 -9.73
CA SER A 173 -13.12 28.39 -10.08
C SER A 173 -12.12 28.22 -8.94
N THR A 174 -12.17 29.12 -7.94
CA THR A 174 -11.30 29.11 -6.77
C THR A 174 -11.71 27.97 -5.83
N VAL A 175 -10.73 27.15 -5.45
CA VAL A 175 -10.86 26.12 -4.42
C VAL A 175 -10.47 26.71 -3.07
N TYR A 176 -11.15 26.26 -2.02
CA TYR A 176 -10.93 26.64 -0.64
C TYR A 176 -10.66 25.39 0.20
N TYR A 177 -9.79 25.53 1.19
CA TYR A 177 -9.59 24.52 2.22
C TYR A 177 -10.38 24.90 3.47
N VAL A 178 -11.05 23.93 4.07
CA VAL A 178 -11.75 24.09 5.35
C VAL A 178 -10.77 23.72 6.47
N GLY A 179 -10.24 24.73 7.16
CA GLY A 179 -9.41 24.59 8.36
C GLY A 179 -10.22 24.83 9.63
N SER A 180 -9.53 24.84 10.78
CA SER A 180 -10.15 25.02 12.10
C SER A 180 -10.70 26.42 12.35
N GLU A 181 -10.09 27.45 11.75
CA GLU A 181 -10.51 28.85 11.90
C GLU A 181 -11.52 29.32 10.84
N GLY A 182 -11.78 28.50 9.82
CA GLY A 182 -12.66 28.83 8.70
C GLY A 182 -12.10 28.33 7.37
N ILE A 183 -12.46 29.00 6.28
CA ILE A 183 -12.00 28.64 4.93
C ILE A 183 -10.93 29.58 4.40
N SER A 184 -9.85 28.99 3.90
CA SER A 184 -8.71 29.70 3.30
C SER A 184 -8.65 29.41 1.80
N LYS A 185 -8.31 30.44 1.01
CA LYS A 185 -8.24 30.31 -0.44
C LYS A 185 -7.01 29.51 -0.83
N LEU A 186 -7.16 28.52 -1.71
CA LEU A 186 -6.03 27.74 -2.20
C LEU A 186 -5.39 28.36 -3.44
N SER A 187 -4.06 28.29 -3.47
CA SER A 187 -3.23 28.64 -4.62
C SER A 187 -2.29 27.49 -5.00
N GLY A 188 -1.79 27.52 -6.24
CA GLY A 188 -0.91 26.48 -6.77
C GLY A 188 -1.65 25.27 -7.35
N SER A 189 -0.89 24.27 -7.81
CA SER A 189 -1.46 23.04 -8.34
C SER A 189 -1.91 22.11 -7.22
N LEU A 190 -3.12 21.58 -7.35
CA LEU A 190 -3.66 20.56 -6.46
C LEU A 190 -3.25 19.13 -6.88
N ASN A 191 -2.77 18.93 -8.12
CA ASN A 191 -2.37 17.61 -8.64
C ASN A 191 -3.40 16.52 -8.28
N LEU A 192 -3.01 15.42 -7.62
CA LEU A 192 -3.92 14.34 -7.23
C LEU A 192 -5.07 14.81 -6.33
N TRP A 193 -4.88 15.87 -5.52
CA TRP A 193 -5.94 16.41 -4.65
C TRP A 193 -7.06 17.10 -5.43
N SER A 194 -6.90 17.35 -6.74
CA SER A 194 -7.98 17.86 -7.58
C SER A 194 -9.18 16.92 -7.63
N GLN A 195 -8.97 15.61 -7.48
CA GLN A 195 -10.03 14.60 -7.37
C GLN A 195 -10.84 14.70 -6.07
N ASP A 196 -10.26 15.36 -5.06
CA ASP A 196 -10.84 15.50 -3.73
C ASP A 196 -11.68 16.77 -3.56
N VAL A 197 -11.69 17.65 -4.57
CA VAL A 197 -12.46 18.88 -4.55
C VAL A 197 -13.96 18.58 -4.66
N ARG A 198 -14.74 19.16 -3.75
CA ARG A 198 -16.20 19.05 -3.70
C ARG A 198 -16.85 20.38 -4.09
N THR A 199 -17.92 20.29 -4.86
CA THR A 199 -18.73 21.46 -5.21
C THR A 199 -19.91 21.49 -4.25
N VAL A 200 -20.03 22.57 -3.46
CA VAL A 200 -21.10 22.78 -2.48
C VAL A 200 -21.95 23.99 -2.88
N SER A 201 -23.20 24.06 -2.41
CA SER A 201 -24.07 25.22 -2.67
C SER A 201 -23.51 26.50 -2.01
N ASP A 202 -23.89 27.67 -2.51
CA ASP A 202 -23.49 28.95 -1.88
C ASP A 202 -23.99 29.07 -0.43
N THR A 203 -25.16 28.49 -0.14
CA THR A 203 -25.72 28.40 1.22
C THR A 203 -24.79 27.60 2.13
N THR A 204 -24.37 26.40 1.68
CA THR A 204 -23.45 25.53 2.42
C THR A 204 -22.08 26.16 2.59
N PHE A 205 -21.57 26.82 1.54
CA PHE A 205 -20.30 27.54 1.57
C PHE A 205 -20.31 28.67 2.60
N SER A 206 -21.44 29.38 2.74
CA SER A 206 -21.57 30.52 3.67
C SER A 206 -21.72 30.11 5.14
N LEU A 207 -21.78 28.81 5.46
CA LEU A 207 -21.81 28.32 6.85
C LEU A 207 -20.46 28.41 7.55
N VAL A 208 -19.38 28.57 6.78
CA VAL A 208 -18.00 28.71 7.27
C VAL A 208 -17.43 30.06 6.85
N SER A 209 -16.73 30.72 7.76
CA SER A 209 -16.20 32.07 7.55
C SER A 209 -14.95 32.05 6.67
N GLU A 210 -14.86 32.94 5.68
CA GLU A 210 -13.61 33.15 4.92
C GLU A 210 -12.56 33.86 5.78
N VAL A 211 -11.37 33.26 5.92
CA VAL A 211 -10.27 33.78 6.76
C VAL A 211 -9.38 34.79 6.01
N GLY A 212 -9.63 35.02 4.71
CA GLY A 212 -8.90 35.99 3.88
C GLY A 212 -7.45 35.62 3.56
N GLU A 213 -6.95 34.53 4.13
CA GLU A 213 -5.64 33.96 3.88
C GLU A 213 -5.61 33.19 2.55
N ILE A 214 -4.46 33.26 1.87
CA ILE A 214 -4.16 32.42 0.71
C ILE A 214 -3.09 31.42 1.15
N ILE A 215 -3.43 30.14 1.08
CA ILE A 215 -2.54 29.04 1.45
C ILE A 215 -2.22 28.15 0.24
N THR A 216 -1.23 27.28 0.40
CA THR A 216 -0.82 26.27 -0.58
C THR A 216 -1.15 24.87 -0.06
N LYS A 217 -1.04 23.87 -0.94
CA LYS A 217 -1.14 22.45 -0.55
C LYS A 217 -0.10 22.08 0.52
N ALA A 218 1.12 22.64 0.43
CA ALA A 218 2.18 22.35 1.39
C ALA A 218 1.83 22.88 2.79
N ASP A 219 1.19 24.05 2.88
CA ASP A 219 0.73 24.61 4.15
C ASP A 219 -0.33 23.71 4.79
N ILE A 220 -1.27 23.17 4.01
CA ILE A 220 -2.27 22.20 4.50
C ILE A 220 -1.60 20.92 4.99
N VAL A 221 -0.68 20.36 4.20
CA VAL A 221 0.05 19.14 4.60
C VAL A 221 0.78 19.39 5.92
N SER A 222 1.41 20.55 6.05
CA SER A 222 2.07 20.95 7.28
C SER A 222 1.08 21.03 8.45
N GLU A 223 -0.04 21.74 8.30
CA GLU A 223 -1.07 21.86 9.33
C GLU A 223 -1.61 20.49 9.79
N LEU A 224 -1.84 19.57 8.85
CA LEU A 224 -2.48 18.28 9.11
C LEU A 224 -1.53 17.21 9.63
N LEU A 225 -0.23 17.28 9.30
CA LEU A 225 0.78 16.32 9.75
C LEU A 225 1.55 16.79 10.97
N PHE A 226 1.62 18.10 11.17
CA PHE A 226 2.38 18.77 12.20
C PHE A 226 1.43 19.70 12.96
N SER A 227 0.58 19.12 13.82
CA SER A 227 -0.20 19.95 14.74
C SER A 227 0.76 20.42 15.83
N VAL A 228 0.75 21.73 16.11
CA VAL A 228 1.70 22.38 17.03
C VAL A 228 1.66 21.72 18.41
N VAL A 229 2.55 20.76 18.63
CA VAL A 229 2.92 20.32 19.98
C VAL A 229 3.98 21.28 20.48
N ASP A 230 3.83 21.75 21.72
CA ASP A 230 4.81 22.60 22.39
C ASP A 230 6.20 21.96 22.31
N THR A 231 7.05 22.51 21.45
CA THR A 231 8.39 21.99 21.11
C THR A 231 9.40 22.09 22.26
N SER A 232 8.98 22.57 23.45
CA SER A 232 9.83 22.65 24.64
C SER A 232 10.12 21.30 25.31
N GLN A 233 9.59 20.19 24.79
CA GLN A 233 9.79 18.83 25.33
C GLN A 233 10.45 17.84 24.35
N VAL A 234 10.77 18.25 23.13
CA VAL A 234 11.42 17.36 22.15
C VAL A 234 12.85 17.07 22.64
N PRO A 235 13.24 15.80 22.88
CA PRO A 235 14.62 15.46 23.20
C PRO A 235 15.54 15.87 22.04
N ASP A 236 16.65 16.54 22.34
CA ASP A 236 17.61 17.09 21.34
C ASP A 236 18.19 16.03 20.37
N LYS A 237 18.01 14.74 20.68
CA LYS A 237 18.25 13.58 19.82
C LYS A 237 17.65 12.35 20.52
N VAL A 238 17.03 11.44 19.77
CA VAL A 238 16.96 10.04 20.23
C VAL A 238 18.40 9.52 20.17
N ASP A 239 18.95 9.07 21.31
CA ASP A 239 20.32 8.55 21.36
C ASP A 239 20.47 7.43 20.33
N VAL A 240 21.20 7.71 19.25
CA VAL A 240 21.55 6.72 18.23
C VAL A 240 22.43 5.70 18.93
N ILE A 241 21.91 4.50 19.13
CA ILE A 241 22.70 3.39 19.64
C ILE A 241 23.69 3.02 18.53
N GLU A 242 24.94 3.48 18.63
CA GLU A 242 26.03 3.17 17.67
C GLU A 242 26.41 1.66 17.64
N HIS A 243 25.77 0.85 18.49
CA HIS A 243 26.02 -0.58 18.62
C HIS A 243 24.75 -1.37 18.93
N ILE A 244 24.08 -1.86 17.89
CA ILE A 244 22.99 -2.85 18.04
C ILE A 244 23.64 -4.21 18.40
N PRO A 245 23.24 -4.89 19.50
CA PRO A 245 23.77 -6.20 19.84
C PRO A 245 23.41 -7.25 18.77
N GLU A 246 24.41 -8.04 18.34
CA GLU A 246 24.30 -9.01 17.23
C GLU A 246 23.54 -10.31 17.55
N GLU A 247 23.11 -10.55 18.78
CA GLU A 247 22.50 -11.84 19.15
C GLU A 247 21.02 -11.70 19.52
N VAL A 248 20.17 -11.65 18.49
CA VAL A 248 18.82 -12.20 18.62
C VAL A 248 18.96 -13.71 18.38
N PRO A 249 18.54 -14.58 19.31
CA PRO A 249 18.61 -16.02 19.09
C PRO A 249 17.78 -16.38 17.85
N ASP A 250 18.36 -17.23 16.98
CA ASP A 250 17.66 -17.78 15.82
C ASP A 250 16.27 -18.26 16.23
N SER A 251 15.26 -17.76 15.51
CA SER A 251 13.93 -18.37 15.53
C SER A 251 14.11 -19.84 15.15
N PRO A 252 13.57 -20.81 15.90
CA PRO A 252 13.82 -22.22 15.64
C PRO A 252 13.43 -22.57 14.21
N GLU A 253 14.37 -23.17 13.46
CA GLU A 253 14.11 -23.75 12.14
C GLU A 253 12.86 -24.64 12.22
N ALA A 254 11.88 -24.33 11.38
CA ALA A 254 10.69 -25.15 11.23
C ALA A 254 11.12 -26.55 10.76
N VAL A 255 10.83 -27.55 11.58
CA VAL A 255 11.04 -28.96 11.24
C VAL A 255 10.17 -29.29 10.03
N VAL A 256 10.82 -29.56 8.89
CA VAL A 256 10.16 -30.02 7.67
C VAL A 256 9.78 -31.49 7.85
N ASP A 257 8.50 -31.75 8.14
CA ASP A 257 7.93 -33.09 8.04
C ASP A 257 7.75 -33.50 6.57
N PRO A 258 7.89 -34.79 6.23
CA PRO A 258 7.82 -35.25 4.84
C PRO A 258 6.39 -35.17 4.31
N VAL A 259 6.25 -34.51 3.16
CA VAL A 259 5.00 -34.33 2.42
C VAL A 259 4.47 -35.69 1.93
N VAL A 260 3.25 -36.01 2.34
CA VAL A 260 2.38 -36.97 1.66
C VAL A 260 1.15 -36.18 1.22
N ASP A 261 0.95 -36.06 -0.09
CA ASP A 261 -0.14 -35.29 -0.69
C ASP A 261 -1.53 -35.81 -0.29
N PRO A 262 -2.43 -34.88 0.03
CA PRO A 262 -3.77 -34.90 -0.54
C PRO A 262 -4.01 -33.63 -1.35
N VAL A 263 -4.60 -33.83 -2.54
CA VAL A 263 -5.08 -32.81 -3.49
C VAL A 263 -5.54 -31.54 -2.79
N SER A 264 -4.70 -30.51 -2.84
CA SER A 264 -4.92 -29.22 -2.19
C SER A 264 -5.72 -28.30 -3.12
N THR A 265 -6.91 -27.90 -2.67
CA THR A 265 -7.57 -26.69 -3.18
C THR A 265 -6.78 -25.49 -2.66
N TYR A 266 -5.76 -25.06 -3.39
CA TYR A 266 -4.98 -23.88 -3.04
C TYR A 266 -5.85 -22.62 -3.13
N THR A 267 -5.74 -21.77 -2.10
CA THR A 267 -6.40 -20.47 -2.05
C THR A 267 -5.35 -19.41 -2.39
N ILE A 268 -5.59 -18.59 -3.42
CA ILE A 268 -4.74 -17.45 -3.76
C ILE A 268 -4.59 -16.48 -2.60
N SER A 269 -3.46 -15.78 -2.57
CA SER A 269 -3.21 -14.74 -1.57
C SER A 269 -4.17 -13.56 -1.74
N THR A 270 -4.34 -12.78 -0.67
CA THR A 270 -5.14 -11.55 -0.72
C THR A 270 -4.62 -10.55 -1.76
N LEU A 271 -3.30 -10.48 -1.98
CA LEU A 271 -2.69 -9.56 -2.94
C LEU A 271 -2.93 -10.00 -4.40
N GLU A 272 -2.85 -11.30 -4.69
CA GLU A 272 -3.19 -11.84 -6.01
C GLU A 272 -4.67 -11.63 -6.33
N GLN A 273 -5.57 -11.88 -5.36
CA GLN A 273 -6.99 -11.59 -5.52
C GLN A 273 -7.26 -10.10 -5.74
N GLN A 274 -6.62 -9.21 -4.96
CA GLN A 274 -6.74 -7.77 -5.18
C GLN A 274 -6.28 -7.35 -6.57
N THR A 275 -5.20 -7.93 -7.10
CA THR A 275 -4.70 -7.62 -8.44
C THR A 275 -5.68 -8.07 -9.52
N ILE A 276 -6.34 -9.23 -9.33
CA ILE A 276 -7.43 -9.69 -10.21
C ILE A 276 -8.64 -8.76 -10.12
N ASP A 277 -9.00 -8.29 -8.92
CA ASP A 277 -10.13 -7.37 -8.72
C ASP A 277 -9.89 -6.02 -9.40
N GLU A 278 -8.69 -5.46 -9.29
CA GLU A 278 -8.28 -4.22 -9.98
C GLU A 278 -8.25 -4.41 -11.50
N LEU A 279 -7.72 -5.53 -12.00
CA LEU A 279 -7.77 -5.88 -13.42
C LEU A 279 -9.22 -5.94 -13.92
N ASN A 280 -10.12 -6.57 -13.15
CA ASN A 280 -11.53 -6.68 -13.49
C ASN A 280 -12.27 -5.34 -13.44
N ALA A 281 -11.93 -4.47 -12.49
CA ALA A 281 -12.43 -3.10 -12.45
C ALA A 281 -12.02 -2.34 -13.72
N TYR A 282 -10.75 -2.47 -14.14
CA TYR A 282 -10.24 -1.84 -15.35
C TYR A 282 -10.90 -2.39 -16.64
N ARG A 283 -11.03 -3.72 -16.76
CA ARG A 283 -11.71 -4.37 -17.90
C ARG A 283 -13.17 -3.93 -18.01
N LYS A 284 -13.89 -3.88 -16.89
CA LYS A 284 -15.29 -3.43 -16.85
C LYS A 284 -15.43 -1.96 -17.24
N ALA A 285 -14.51 -1.09 -16.82
CA ALA A 285 -14.48 0.32 -17.21
C ALA A 285 -14.31 0.50 -18.74
N ASN A 286 -13.71 -0.48 -19.41
CA ASN A 286 -13.51 -0.51 -20.87
C ASN A 286 -14.56 -1.37 -21.61
N GLY A 287 -15.65 -1.76 -20.95
CA GLY A 287 -16.76 -2.50 -21.57
C GLY A 287 -16.47 -3.97 -21.87
N LEU A 288 -15.46 -4.56 -21.22
CA LEU A 288 -15.08 -5.97 -21.38
C LEU A 288 -15.64 -6.84 -20.25
N GLY A 289 -15.67 -8.15 -20.49
CA GLY A 289 -15.97 -9.16 -19.47
C GLY A 289 -14.86 -9.27 -18.42
N VAL A 290 -15.24 -9.70 -17.22
CA VAL A 290 -14.28 -10.02 -16.16
C VAL A 290 -13.53 -11.32 -16.47
N VAL A 291 -12.30 -11.43 -15.99
CA VAL A 291 -11.56 -12.69 -15.93
C VAL A 291 -11.79 -13.38 -14.59
N VAL A 292 -11.75 -14.70 -14.60
CA VAL A 292 -11.90 -15.54 -13.40
C VAL A 292 -10.57 -16.21 -13.07
N HIS A 293 -10.29 -16.35 -11.77
CA HIS A 293 -9.10 -17.08 -11.35
C HIS A 293 -9.12 -18.53 -11.82
N ASP A 294 -8.03 -18.97 -12.46
CA ASP A 294 -7.82 -20.36 -12.88
C ASP A 294 -6.57 -20.93 -12.19
N ASN A 295 -6.72 -22.09 -11.55
CA ASN A 295 -5.66 -22.71 -10.76
C ASN A 295 -4.47 -23.17 -11.62
N LEU A 296 -4.71 -23.66 -12.85
CA LEU A 296 -3.63 -24.08 -13.73
C LEU A 296 -2.81 -22.85 -14.16
N LEU A 297 -3.48 -21.80 -14.60
CA LEU A 297 -2.81 -20.57 -15.01
C LEU A 297 -2.06 -19.92 -13.84
N TYR A 298 -2.59 -20.03 -12.62
CA TYR A 298 -1.91 -19.58 -11.41
C TYR A 298 -0.60 -20.30 -11.15
N GLU A 299 -0.56 -21.64 -11.22
CA GLU A 299 0.67 -22.38 -11.01
C GLU A 299 1.71 -22.06 -12.10
N ILE A 300 1.28 -21.85 -13.34
CA ILE A 300 2.13 -21.38 -14.44
C ILE A 300 2.71 -19.99 -14.12
N ALA A 301 1.86 -19.04 -13.73
CA ALA A 301 2.27 -17.67 -13.39
C ALA A 301 3.21 -17.65 -12.18
N LYS A 302 2.92 -18.45 -11.16
CA LYS A 302 3.74 -18.59 -9.95
C LYS A 302 5.11 -19.18 -10.24
N GLY A 303 5.16 -20.22 -11.10
CA GLY A 303 6.43 -20.78 -11.56
C GLY A 303 7.31 -19.71 -12.21
N HIS A 304 6.72 -18.80 -12.99
CA HIS A 304 7.47 -17.71 -13.61
C HIS A 304 7.89 -16.61 -12.63
N SER A 305 7.00 -16.18 -11.75
CA SER A 305 7.35 -15.22 -10.70
C SER A 305 8.47 -15.76 -9.80
N GLN A 306 8.44 -17.06 -9.48
CA GLN A 306 9.51 -17.73 -8.74
C GLN A 306 10.82 -17.80 -9.54
N TYR A 307 10.75 -18.12 -10.83
CA TYR A 307 11.93 -18.08 -11.71
C TYR A 307 12.60 -16.71 -11.73
N MET A 308 11.83 -15.62 -11.91
CA MET A 308 12.37 -14.26 -11.90
C MET A 308 12.96 -13.92 -10.52
N PHE A 309 12.34 -14.38 -9.44
CA PHE A 309 12.85 -14.21 -8.08
C PHE A 309 14.17 -14.96 -7.84
N ASP A 310 14.28 -16.22 -8.29
CA ASP A 310 15.45 -17.06 -8.04
C ASP A 310 16.66 -16.66 -8.90
N THR A 311 16.41 -16.02 -10.04
CA THR A 311 17.45 -15.72 -11.04
C THR A 311 17.79 -14.24 -11.19
N ASP A 312 16.98 -13.35 -10.58
CA ASP A 312 17.03 -11.90 -10.79
C ASP A 312 16.91 -11.47 -12.27
N ASP A 313 16.31 -12.31 -13.11
CA ASP A 313 16.07 -12.01 -14.53
C ASP A 313 14.61 -11.61 -14.78
N PHE A 314 14.36 -10.30 -14.87
CA PHE A 314 13.04 -9.76 -15.24
C PHE A 314 12.82 -9.79 -16.75
N ALA A 315 12.35 -10.92 -17.27
CA ALA A 315 12.10 -11.12 -18.68
C ALA A 315 10.98 -12.13 -18.95
N HIS A 316 10.35 -12.03 -20.12
CA HIS A 316 9.38 -13.01 -20.64
C HIS A 316 10.04 -14.36 -21.05
N THR A 317 11.21 -14.68 -20.50
CA THR A 317 11.98 -15.90 -20.81
C THR A 317 11.11 -17.14 -20.57
N GLY A 318 11.03 -18.03 -21.56
CA GLY A 318 10.23 -19.27 -21.48
C GLY A 318 8.72 -19.09 -21.69
N PHE A 319 8.27 -17.98 -22.29
CA PHE A 319 6.85 -17.78 -22.59
C PHE A 319 6.26 -18.92 -23.45
N ASP A 320 6.98 -19.38 -24.48
CA ASP A 320 6.51 -20.48 -25.34
C ASP A 320 6.30 -21.78 -24.54
N ASP A 321 7.18 -22.07 -23.57
CA ASP A 321 7.05 -23.25 -22.70
C ASP A 321 5.82 -23.12 -21.78
N ARG A 322 5.56 -21.92 -21.23
CA ARG A 322 4.36 -21.64 -20.43
C ARG A 322 3.08 -21.75 -21.26
N PHE A 323 3.12 -21.26 -22.50
CA PHE A 323 2.01 -21.39 -23.44
C PHE A 323 1.75 -22.85 -23.81
N ASP A 324 2.80 -23.62 -24.11
CA ASP A 324 2.69 -25.05 -24.37
C ASP A 324 2.14 -25.80 -23.16
N GLN A 325 2.51 -25.40 -21.94
CA GLN A 325 1.95 -25.97 -20.72
C GLN A 325 0.44 -25.70 -20.61
N ALA A 326 0.01 -24.44 -20.81
CA ALA A 326 -1.40 -24.07 -20.78
C ALA A 326 -2.21 -24.75 -21.90
N TYR A 327 -1.61 -24.98 -23.07
CA TYR A 327 -2.23 -25.74 -24.16
C TYR A 327 -2.36 -27.22 -23.82
N ASN A 328 -1.29 -27.86 -23.34
CA ASN A 328 -1.28 -29.30 -23.09
C ASN A 328 -2.14 -29.70 -21.88
N GLU A 329 -2.14 -28.89 -20.83
CA GLU A 329 -2.85 -29.19 -19.58
C GLU A 329 -4.25 -28.57 -19.51
N GLY A 330 -4.43 -27.41 -20.14
CA GLY A 330 -5.66 -26.62 -20.08
C GLY A 330 -6.41 -26.46 -21.41
N SER A 331 -5.88 -27.00 -22.51
CA SER A 331 -6.41 -26.79 -23.87
C SER A 331 -6.57 -25.31 -24.24
N ARG A 332 -5.76 -24.42 -23.65
CA ARG A 332 -5.77 -22.97 -23.94
C ARG A 332 -5.07 -22.71 -25.26
N THR A 333 -5.75 -22.05 -26.22
CA THR A 333 -5.16 -21.80 -27.55
C THR A 333 -4.76 -20.34 -27.79
N TYR A 334 -5.07 -19.47 -26.82
CA TYR A 334 -4.71 -18.06 -26.83
C TYR A 334 -4.42 -17.60 -25.41
N CYS A 335 -3.24 -17.05 -25.17
CA CYS A 335 -2.84 -16.49 -23.88
C CYS A 335 -2.04 -15.19 -24.07
N VAL A 336 -2.03 -14.36 -23.03
CA VAL A 336 -1.21 -13.15 -22.90
C VAL A 336 -0.51 -13.13 -21.55
N GLU A 337 0.63 -12.44 -21.50
CA GLU A 337 1.40 -12.25 -20.27
C GLU A 337 1.70 -10.78 -20.05
N ASN A 338 1.49 -10.32 -18.83
CA ASN A 338 2.06 -9.08 -18.34
C ASN A 338 2.95 -9.38 -17.13
N LEU A 339 4.13 -8.75 -17.12
CA LEU A 339 5.06 -8.82 -15.99
C LEU A 339 5.10 -7.47 -15.29
N ALA A 340 5.26 -7.49 -13.98
CA ALA A 340 5.54 -6.30 -13.19
C ALA A 340 6.68 -6.61 -12.21
N TRP A 341 7.48 -5.59 -11.92
CA TRP A 341 8.56 -5.70 -10.95
C TRP A 341 8.56 -4.48 -10.06
N ASN A 342 8.68 -4.72 -8.75
CA ASN A 342 8.83 -3.71 -7.72
C ASN A 342 7.64 -2.73 -7.60
N TYR A 343 6.45 -3.19 -7.98
CA TYR A 343 5.21 -2.47 -7.66
C TYR A 343 4.79 -2.78 -6.22
N PRO A 344 4.33 -1.79 -5.44
CA PRO A 344 4.09 -1.99 -4.01
C PRO A 344 2.75 -2.67 -3.71
N ASN A 345 1.83 -2.73 -4.67
CA ASN A 345 0.48 -3.26 -4.49
C ASN A 345 -0.21 -3.59 -5.83
N ALA A 346 -1.41 -4.18 -5.72
CA ALA A 346 -2.30 -4.50 -6.82
C ALA A 346 -2.72 -3.29 -7.66
N TYR A 347 -3.12 -2.18 -7.03
CA TYR A 347 -3.63 -0.99 -7.70
C TYR A 347 -2.56 -0.38 -8.62
N ASP A 348 -1.36 -0.13 -8.10
CA ASP A 348 -0.27 0.46 -8.87
C ASP A 348 0.17 -0.46 -10.01
N THR A 349 0.16 -1.78 -9.80
CA THR A 349 0.44 -2.75 -10.87
C THR A 349 -0.51 -2.57 -12.05
N ILE A 350 -1.81 -2.40 -11.78
CA ILE A 350 -2.83 -2.21 -12.82
C ILE A 350 -2.84 -0.79 -13.38
N TRP A 351 -3.05 0.21 -12.53
CA TRP A 351 -3.40 1.59 -12.92
C TRP A 351 -2.20 2.49 -13.17
N ILE A 352 -1.05 2.20 -12.55
CA ILE A 352 0.18 2.98 -12.78
C ILE A 352 1.08 2.27 -13.77
N GLY A 353 1.32 0.97 -13.57
CA GLY A 353 2.21 0.16 -14.40
C GLY A 353 1.58 -0.24 -15.72
N TRP A 354 0.68 -1.22 -15.69
CA TRP A 354 0.20 -1.83 -16.92
C TRP A 354 -0.71 -0.91 -17.74
N GLN A 355 -1.57 -0.10 -17.12
CA GLN A 355 -2.48 0.81 -17.84
C GLN A 355 -1.72 1.87 -18.66
N ASN A 356 -0.65 2.43 -18.09
CA ASN A 356 0.12 3.49 -18.76
C ASN A 356 1.15 2.95 -19.75
N SER A 357 1.30 1.63 -19.85
CA SER A 357 2.18 0.99 -20.82
C SER A 357 1.35 0.42 -21.98
N PRO A 358 1.48 0.94 -23.22
CA PRO A 358 0.61 0.52 -24.33
C PRO A 358 0.57 -0.99 -24.56
N ALA A 359 1.71 -1.68 -24.45
CA ALA A 359 1.80 -3.13 -24.65
C ALA A 359 1.10 -3.92 -23.53
N HIS A 360 1.38 -3.58 -22.26
CA HIS A 360 0.72 -4.24 -21.13
C HIS A 360 -0.78 -3.93 -21.09
N ASN A 361 -1.15 -2.70 -21.42
CA ASN A 361 -2.54 -2.28 -21.49
C ASN A 361 -3.31 -3.06 -22.56
N GLU A 362 -2.69 -3.31 -23.72
CA GLU A 362 -3.27 -4.16 -24.75
C GLU A 362 -3.53 -5.58 -24.25
N GLY A 363 -2.61 -6.16 -23.46
CA GLY A 363 -2.77 -7.45 -22.80
C GLY A 363 -3.99 -7.49 -21.88
N MET A 364 -4.13 -6.49 -20.99
CA MET A 364 -5.26 -6.40 -20.07
C MET A 364 -6.62 -6.21 -20.78
N LEU A 365 -6.63 -5.60 -21.96
CA LEU A 365 -7.83 -5.28 -22.73
C LEU A 365 -8.12 -6.26 -23.87
N LYS A 366 -7.44 -7.42 -23.94
CA LYS A 366 -7.82 -8.45 -24.90
C LYS A 366 -9.26 -8.92 -24.61
N PRO A 367 -10.17 -8.89 -25.59
CA PRO A 367 -11.57 -9.25 -25.36
C PRO A 367 -11.77 -10.75 -25.13
N ASN A 368 -10.85 -11.57 -25.65
CA ASN A 368 -11.01 -13.03 -25.64
C ASN A 368 -10.52 -13.69 -24.35
N ILE A 369 -9.74 -13.02 -23.49
CA ILE A 369 -9.31 -13.64 -22.22
C ILE A 369 -10.49 -13.73 -21.24
N THR A 370 -10.69 -14.90 -20.65
CA THR A 370 -11.74 -15.16 -19.66
C THR A 370 -11.22 -15.74 -18.36
N ASP A 371 -10.02 -16.32 -18.37
CA ASP A 371 -9.37 -16.94 -17.22
C ASP A 371 -7.99 -16.31 -16.95
N VAL A 372 -7.59 -16.22 -15.69
CA VAL A 372 -6.32 -15.61 -15.28
C VAL A 372 -5.63 -16.36 -14.14
N GLY A 373 -4.33 -16.54 -14.31
CA GLY A 373 -3.37 -16.79 -13.25
C GLY A 373 -2.66 -15.51 -12.86
N MET A 374 -2.68 -15.17 -11.58
CA MET A 374 -2.00 -13.99 -11.04
C MET A 374 -1.10 -14.43 -9.91
N SER A 375 0.21 -14.16 -10.00
CA SER A 375 1.13 -14.54 -8.93
C SER A 375 2.14 -13.47 -8.58
N TRP A 376 2.31 -13.28 -7.27
CA TRP A 376 3.32 -12.43 -6.66
C TRP A 376 4.38 -13.29 -5.94
N VAL A 377 5.65 -13.15 -6.30
CA VAL A 377 6.78 -13.74 -5.57
C VAL A 377 7.83 -12.66 -5.32
N GLY A 378 8.00 -12.27 -4.05
CA GLY A 378 8.82 -11.12 -3.68
C GLY A 378 8.31 -9.85 -4.39
N ALA A 379 9.19 -9.22 -5.17
CA ALA A 379 8.87 -8.04 -5.96
C ALA A 379 8.33 -8.35 -7.37
N TYR A 380 8.27 -9.62 -7.78
CA TYR A 380 7.94 -10.03 -9.15
C TYR A 380 6.48 -10.45 -9.27
N VAL A 381 5.83 -9.95 -10.31
CA VAL A 381 4.42 -10.20 -10.61
C VAL A 381 4.29 -10.76 -12.01
N THR A 382 3.54 -11.86 -12.13
CA THR A 382 3.14 -12.43 -13.43
C THR A 382 1.62 -12.49 -13.49
N MET A 383 1.04 -11.83 -14.49
CA MET A 383 -0.32 -12.09 -14.97
C MET A 383 -0.22 -12.97 -16.21
N PHE A 384 -0.78 -14.18 -16.15
CA PHE A 384 -0.89 -15.08 -17.30
C PHE A 384 -2.36 -15.36 -17.54
N ALA A 385 -2.92 -14.83 -18.63
CA ALA A 385 -4.36 -14.87 -18.89
C ALA A 385 -4.66 -15.51 -20.23
N CYS A 386 -5.66 -16.39 -20.28
CA CYS A 386 -6.04 -17.13 -21.48
C CYS A 386 -7.54 -17.01 -21.78
N GLU A 387 -7.91 -17.39 -23.00
CA GLU A 387 -9.31 -17.47 -23.42
C GLU A 387 -10.14 -18.52 -22.68
#